data_AF-A0A968WB05-F1
#
_entry.id   AF-A0A968WB05-F1
#
_cell.length_a   1.000
_cell.length_b   1.000
_cell.length_c   1.000
_cell.angle_alpha   90.00
_cell.angle_beta   90.00
_cell.angle_gamma   90.00
#
_symmetry.space_group_name_H-M   'P 1'
#
loop_
_entity.id
_entity.type
_entity.pdbx_description
1 polymer ?
#
loop_
_entity_poly.entity_id
_entity_poly.type
_entity_poly.pdbx_seq_one_letter_code
_entity_poly.pdbx_strand_id
1 'polypeptide(L)'
;MPSGDDERKQRLAILCKRLRGEESLRSFTKKRSKELGGITFTTWGAWEIGKAGLSPGSLARLVNFIGCSHQLLYRYLDGIVTLEELLQPTSTSDAEPNEQLDFSPDAAAVWINSLAPEEKLFIASQSFQSFQKQLDDLVEQRAEKLVEQEVKLLINLLSGDDYPRKSEIARVADKLNLKTEDLMQLCSRIYSKSRE
;
A
#
# COMPACT_ATOMS: atom_id res chain seq x y z
N MET A 1 25.65 23.49 21.96
CA MET A 1 25.14 22.20 21.44
C MET A 1 24.80 22.42 19.97
N PRO A 2 25.25 21.57 19.04
CA PRO A 2 24.84 21.70 17.64
C PRO A 2 23.31 21.66 17.58
N SER A 3 22.72 22.52 16.77
CA SER A 3 21.27 22.47 16.55
C SER A 3 20.92 21.17 15.83
N GLY A 4 19.69 20.67 15.98
CA GLY A 4 19.25 19.46 15.24
C GLY A 4 19.40 19.60 13.71
N ASP A 5 19.42 20.83 13.21
CA ASP A 5 19.69 21.12 11.80
C ASP A 5 21.18 20.96 11.42
N ASP A 6 22.10 21.23 12.34
CA ASP A 6 23.54 21.00 12.13
C ASP A 6 23.89 19.51 12.12
N GLU A 7 23.23 18.70 12.96
CA GLU A 7 23.40 17.25 12.97
C GLU A 7 22.86 16.61 11.67
N ARG A 8 21.69 17.07 11.20
CA ARG A 8 21.15 16.65 9.89
C ARG A 8 22.10 16.99 8.74
N LYS A 9 22.70 18.18 8.74
CA LYS A 9 23.71 18.59 7.73
C LYS A 9 24.96 17.72 7.80
N GLN A 10 25.43 17.35 8.99
CA GLN A 10 26.57 16.46 9.15
C GLN A 10 26.27 15.05 8.62
N ARG A 11 25.10 14.50 8.93
CA ARG A 11 24.66 13.18 8.42
C ARG A 11 24.51 13.17 6.91
N LEU A 12 23.97 14.25 6.34
CA LEU A 12 23.92 14.46 4.89
C LEU A 12 25.33 14.51 4.27
N ALA A 13 26.26 15.24 4.89
CA ALA A 13 27.63 15.33 4.42
C ALA A 13 28.33 13.96 4.38
N ILE A 14 28.11 13.13 5.40
CA ILE A 14 28.64 11.76 5.49
C ILE A 14 28.04 10.90 4.37
N LEU A 15 26.72 10.97 4.16
CA LEU A 15 26.02 10.23 3.11
C LEU A 15 26.56 10.58 1.72
N CYS A 16 26.65 11.87 1.39
CA CYS A 16 27.15 12.32 0.09
C CYS A 16 28.60 11.88 -0.15
N LYS A 17 29.48 11.94 0.87
CA LYS A 17 30.85 11.43 0.77
C LYS A 17 30.87 9.92 0.54
N ARG A 18 30.02 9.15 1.22
CA ARG A 18 29.94 7.70 1.05
C ARG A 18 29.47 7.32 -0.35
N LEU A 19 28.46 8.00 -0.87
CA LEU A 19 27.92 7.76 -2.22
C LEU A 19 28.92 8.12 -3.33
N ARG A 20 29.71 9.18 -3.14
CA ARG A 20 30.79 9.55 -4.06
C ARG A 20 31.97 8.58 -4.00
N GLY A 21 32.29 8.08 -2.81
CA GLY A 21 33.46 7.24 -2.58
C GLY A 21 34.76 8.01 -2.87
N GLU A 22 35.69 7.36 -3.56
CA GLU A 22 37.01 7.92 -3.88
C GLU A 22 37.02 8.78 -5.16
N GLU A 23 35.90 8.83 -5.91
CA GLU A 23 35.86 9.63 -7.13
C GLU A 23 35.96 11.14 -6.84
N SER A 24 36.66 11.91 -7.67
CA SER A 24 36.64 13.37 -7.54
C SER A 24 35.22 13.92 -7.76
N LEU A 25 34.83 14.95 -7.01
CA LEU A 25 33.50 15.56 -7.09
C LEU A 25 33.12 15.94 -8.53
N ARG A 26 34.06 16.53 -9.29
CA ARG A 26 33.84 16.93 -10.68
C ARG A 26 33.62 15.74 -11.61
N SER A 27 34.33 14.63 -11.40
CA SER A 27 34.13 13.39 -12.18
C SER A 27 32.77 12.77 -11.85
N PHE A 28 32.47 12.63 -10.56
CA PHE A 28 31.25 12.02 -10.07
C PHE A 28 30.00 12.70 -10.63
N THR A 29 29.89 14.03 -10.47
CA THR A 29 28.71 14.77 -10.93
C THR A 29 28.59 14.84 -12.45
N LYS A 30 29.72 14.78 -13.18
CA LYS A 30 29.70 14.76 -14.65
C LYS A 30 29.21 13.41 -15.17
N LYS A 31 29.78 12.31 -14.67
CA LYS A 31 29.43 10.94 -15.08
C LYS A 31 27.96 10.64 -14.79
N ARG A 32 27.48 11.01 -13.59
CA ARG A 32 26.12 10.70 -13.12
C ARG A 32 25.12 11.85 -13.32
N SER A 33 25.43 12.80 -14.21
CA SER A 33 24.61 14.00 -14.44
C SER A 33 23.14 13.69 -14.77
N LYS A 34 22.88 12.61 -15.51
CA LYS A 34 21.53 12.13 -15.82
C LYS A 34 20.81 11.56 -14.59
N GLU A 35 21.50 10.71 -13.82
CA GLU A 35 20.97 10.06 -12.62
C GLU A 35 20.71 11.05 -11.48
N LEU A 36 21.55 12.09 -11.39
CA LEU A 36 21.44 13.15 -10.37
C LEU A 36 20.29 14.12 -10.63
N GLY A 37 19.58 14.02 -11.77
CA GLY A 37 18.33 14.75 -12.01
C GLY A 37 18.43 16.28 -11.87
N GLY A 38 19.60 16.86 -12.15
CA GLY A 38 19.85 18.30 -11.99
C GLY A 38 20.48 18.72 -10.66
N ILE A 39 20.93 17.79 -9.81
CA ILE A 39 21.87 18.10 -8.73
C ILE A 39 23.22 18.46 -9.34
N THR A 40 23.66 19.71 -9.13
CA THR A 40 24.89 20.23 -9.71
C THR A 40 26.12 19.91 -8.84
N PHE A 41 27.30 20.08 -9.43
CA PHE A 41 28.58 20.07 -8.72
C PHE A 41 28.58 20.96 -7.47
N THR A 42 28.01 22.16 -7.58
CA THR A 42 27.97 23.13 -6.48
C THR A 42 27.04 22.68 -5.36
N THR A 43 25.86 22.16 -5.69
CA THR A 43 24.89 21.66 -4.72
C THR A 43 25.44 20.46 -3.96
N TRP A 44 25.98 19.46 -4.67
CA TRP A 44 26.58 18.29 -4.03
C TRP A 44 27.79 18.67 -3.17
N GLY A 45 28.65 19.56 -3.69
CA GLY A 45 29.79 20.08 -2.94
C GLY A 45 29.38 20.79 -1.65
N ALA A 46 28.29 21.56 -1.67
CA ALA A 46 27.75 22.25 -0.49
C ALA A 46 27.24 21.27 0.58
N TRP A 47 26.68 20.13 0.18
CA TRP A 47 26.28 19.05 1.10
C TRP A 47 27.47 18.35 1.73
N GLU A 48 28.51 17.99 0.95
CA GLU A 48 29.69 17.28 1.49
C GLU A 48 30.48 18.08 2.55
N ILE A 49 30.39 19.41 2.50
CA ILE A 49 31.04 20.32 3.45
C ILE A 49 30.08 20.83 4.53
N GLY A 50 28.85 20.34 4.57
CA GLY A 50 27.84 20.70 5.57
C GLY A 50 27.37 22.16 5.50
N LYS A 51 27.61 22.87 4.38
CA LYS A 51 27.21 24.29 4.22
C LYS A 51 25.75 24.49 3.83
N ALA A 52 25.12 23.47 3.24
CA ALA A 52 23.73 23.51 2.82
C ALA A 52 22.96 22.29 3.33
N GLY A 53 21.70 22.51 3.71
CA GLY A 53 20.75 21.44 3.98
C GLY A 53 20.07 20.93 2.71
N LEU A 54 19.21 19.93 2.89
CA LEU A 54 18.37 19.38 1.82
C LEU A 54 17.13 20.26 1.62
N SER A 55 16.96 20.79 0.41
CA SER A 55 15.70 21.39 0.00
C SER A 55 14.71 20.33 -0.51
N PRO A 56 13.39 20.57 -0.45
CA PRO A 56 12.39 19.58 -0.89
C PRO A 56 12.61 19.08 -2.33
N GLY A 57 12.97 19.97 -3.26
CA GLY A 57 13.25 19.60 -4.65
C GLY A 57 14.55 18.80 -4.83
N SER A 58 15.52 18.97 -3.92
CA SER A 58 16.77 18.21 -3.95
C SER A 58 16.64 16.86 -3.24
N LEU A 59 15.76 16.78 -2.24
CA LEU A 59 15.41 15.56 -1.54
C LEU A 59 14.85 14.51 -2.49
N ALA A 60 13.83 14.85 -3.28
CA ALA A 60 13.25 13.91 -4.24
C ALA A 60 14.30 13.35 -5.22
N ARG A 61 15.21 14.21 -5.69
CA ARG A 61 16.29 13.79 -6.60
C ARG A 61 17.31 12.90 -5.91
N LEU A 62 17.69 13.19 -4.67
CA LEU A 62 18.64 12.39 -3.90
C LEU A 62 18.04 11.03 -3.52
N VAL A 63 16.77 10.99 -3.13
CA VAL A 63 16.01 9.76 -2.84
C VAL A 63 15.96 8.85 -4.06
N ASN A 64 15.64 9.40 -5.24
CA ASN A 64 15.65 8.66 -6.49
C ASN A 64 17.05 8.16 -6.88
N PHE A 65 18.09 8.96 -6.63
CA PHE A 65 19.47 8.57 -6.90
C PHE A 65 19.96 7.42 -5.99
N ILE A 66 19.53 7.42 -4.73
CA ILE A 66 19.87 6.37 -3.75
C ILE A 66 19.00 5.12 -3.98
N GLY A 67 17.77 5.29 -4.48
CA GLY A 67 16.79 4.21 -4.62
C GLY A 67 16.07 3.88 -3.31
N CYS A 68 15.88 4.86 -2.43
CA CYS A 68 15.20 4.69 -1.14
C CYS A 68 13.85 5.43 -1.10
N SER A 69 13.12 5.39 0.02
CA SER A 69 11.93 6.23 0.25
C SER A 69 12.30 7.56 0.91
N HIS A 70 11.45 8.57 0.77
CA HIS A 70 11.63 9.87 1.45
C HIS A 70 11.67 9.72 2.97
N GLN A 71 10.79 8.88 3.52
CA GLN A 71 10.75 8.58 4.96
C GLN A 71 12.07 7.95 5.43
N LEU A 72 12.63 6.99 4.68
CA LEU A 72 13.87 6.32 5.08
C LEU A 72 15.05 7.29 5.12
N LEU A 73 15.16 8.19 4.12
CA LEU A 73 16.18 9.22 4.12
C LEU A 73 16.00 10.20 5.29
N TYR A 74 14.77 10.62 5.60
CA TYR A 74 14.52 11.48 6.77
C TYR A 74 14.88 10.80 8.08
N ARG A 75 14.50 9.52 8.26
CA ARG A 75 14.87 8.74 9.45
C ARG A 75 16.39 8.64 9.61
N TYR A 76 17.14 8.52 8.51
CA TYR A 76 18.60 8.54 8.56
C TYR A 76 19.14 9.91 8.99
N LEU A 77 18.61 10.99 8.41
CA LEU A 77 19.01 12.36 8.74
C LEU A 77 18.69 12.72 10.19
N ASP A 78 17.61 12.17 10.74
CA ASP A 78 17.21 12.27 12.15
C ASP A 78 17.97 11.33 13.08
N GLY A 79 18.80 10.45 12.51
CA GLY A 79 19.61 9.49 13.26
C GLY A 79 18.87 8.32 13.87
N ILE A 80 17.66 8.06 13.39
CA ILE A 80 16.83 6.92 13.78
C ILE A 80 17.36 5.62 13.14
N VAL A 81 17.89 5.70 11.92
CA VAL A 81 18.47 4.55 11.19
C VAL A 81 19.93 4.82 10.82
N THR A 82 20.70 3.74 10.65
CA THR A 82 22.12 3.81 10.30
C THR A 82 22.33 4.04 8.80
N LEU A 83 23.56 4.40 8.40
CA LEU A 83 23.89 4.60 6.99
C LEU A 83 23.81 3.26 6.22
N GLU A 84 24.20 2.17 6.87
CA GLU A 84 24.17 0.82 6.35
C GLU A 84 22.72 0.39 6.07
N GLU A 85 21.80 0.65 6.99
CA GLU A 85 20.36 0.39 6.83
C GLU A 85 19.74 1.19 5.67
N LEU A 86 20.17 2.45 5.47
CA LEU A 86 19.69 3.28 4.36
C LEU A 86 20.11 2.71 2.99
N LEU A 87 21.28 2.07 2.91
CA LEU A 87 21.87 1.58 1.66
C LEU A 87 21.58 0.10 1.41
N GLN A 88 20.83 -0.58 2.28
CA GLN A 88 20.40 -1.95 2.05
C GLN A 88 19.34 -2.01 0.94
N PRO A 89 19.40 -3.00 0.05
CA PRO A 89 18.34 -3.23 -0.93
C PRO A 89 17.05 -3.54 -0.19
N THR A 90 16.01 -2.74 -0.43
CA THR A 90 14.70 -2.88 0.19
C THR A 90 14.18 -4.30 -0.01
N SER A 91 14.07 -5.08 1.06
CA SER A 91 13.39 -6.37 1.02
C SER A 91 11.93 -6.11 0.66
N THR A 92 11.47 -6.68 -0.45
CA THR A 92 10.09 -6.56 -0.96
C THR A 92 9.02 -7.19 -0.06
N SER A 93 9.34 -7.56 1.18
CA SER A 93 8.47 -8.35 2.06
C SER A 93 7.79 -7.61 3.21
N ASP A 94 8.19 -6.37 3.55
CA ASP A 94 7.60 -5.63 4.69
C ASP A 94 7.02 -4.27 4.27
N ALA A 95 6.19 -4.26 3.23
CA ALA A 95 5.26 -3.15 3.03
C ALA A 95 4.06 -3.33 3.97
N GLU A 96 4.27 -3.08 5.27
CA GLU A 96 3.14 -2.76 6.13
C GLU A 96 2.51 -1.45 5.62
N PRO A 97 1.20 -1.42 5.31
CA PRO A 97 0.53 -0.23 4.83
C PRO A 97 0.23 0.65 6.05
N ASN A 98 1.24 1.35 6.56
CA ASN A 98 1.04 2.29 7.66
C ASN A 98 1.69 3.62 7.32
N GLU A 99 0.96 4.38 6.52
CA GLU A 99 0.67 5.81 6.71
C GLU A 99 -0.16 6.22 5.50
N GLN A 100 -1.36 6.77 5.75
CA GLN A 100 -2.08 7.52 4.74
C GLN A 100 -1.14 8.60 4.20
N LEU A 101 -0.55 8.34 3.04
CA LEU A 101 0.05 9.37 2.21
C LEU A 101 -1.08 10.37 1.98
N ASP A 102 -0.93 11.55 2.57
CA ASP A 102 -1.80 12.70 2.35
C ASP A 102 -1.52 13.20 0.92
N PHE A 103 -1.96 12.41 -0.06
CA PHE A 103 -2.04 12.83 -1.45
C PHE A 103 -3.08 13.94 -1.48
N SER A 104 -2.62 15.19 -1.35
CA SER A 104 -3.48 16.32 -1.71
C SER A 104 -3.97 16.05 -3.14
N PRO A 105 -5.29 16.02 -3.38
CA PRO A 105 -5.87 15.79 -4.71
C PRO A 105 -5.25 16.71 -5.77
N ASP A 106 -4.81 17.91 -5.34
CA ASP A 106 -4.18 18.91 -6.19
C ASP A 106 -2.79 18.48 -6.69
N ALA A 107 -1.97 17.79 -5.88
CA ALA A 107 -0.64 17.35 -6.29
C ALA A 107 -0.71 16.20 -7.31
N ALA A 108 -1.66 15.28 -7.12
CA ALA A 108 -1.93 14.21 -8.07
C ALA A 108 -2.48 14.75 -9.39
N ALA A 109 -3.39 15.74 -9.32
CA ALA A 109 -3.92 16.40 -10.51
C ALA A 109 -2.84 17.15 -11.30
N VAL A 110 -1.96 17.89 -10.63
CA VAL A 110 -0.83 18.59 -11.28
C VAL A 110 0.11 17.60 -11.95
N TRP A 111 0.42 16.48 -11.30
CA TRP A 111 1.25 15.43 -11.89
C TRP A 111 0.59 14.78 -13.11
N ILE A 112 -0.67 14.30 -13.00
CA ILE A 112 -1.41 13.71 -14.12
C ILE A 112 -1.48 14.71 -15.30
N ASN A 113 -1.65 16.00 -15.01
CA ASN A 113 -1.72 17.02 -16.05
C ASN A 113 -0.38 17.27 -16.76
N SER A 114 0.75 17.00 -16.10
CA SER A 114 2.10 17.15 -16.66
C SER A 114 2.54 16.01 -17.61
N LEU A 115 1.81 14.89 -17.63
CA LEU A 115 2.13 13.71 -18.44
C LEU A 115 1.78 13.89 -19.92
N ALA A 116 2.42 13.08 -20.78
CA ALA A 116 2.02 12.97 -22.18
C ALA A 116 0.64 12.29 -22.32
N PRO A 117 -0.13 12.56 -23.39
CA PRO A 117 -1.48 11.98 -23.56
C PRO A 117 -1.52 10.45 -23.50
N GLU A 118 -0.51 9.79 -24.03
CA GLU A 118 -0.37 8.32 -24.04
C GLU A 118 -0.19 7.76 -22.64
N GLU A 119 0.60 8.44 -21.79
CA GLU A 119 0.82 8.06 -20.39
C GLU A 119 -0.45 8.28 -19.55
N LYS A 120 -1.22 9.34 -19.82
CA LYS A 120 -2.52 9.57 -19.18
C LYS A 120 -3.52 8.45 -19.51
N LEU A 121 -3.58 8.05 -20.77
CA LEU A 121 -4.41 6.93 -21.23
C LEU A 121 -4.00 5.61 -20.56
N PHE A 122 -2.69 5.36 -20.49
CA PHE A 122 -2.16 4.18 -19.81
C PHE A 122 -2.57 4.15 -18.34
N ILE A 123 -2.36 5.25 -17.60
CA ILE A 123 -2.74 5.34 -16.19
C ILE A 123 -4.26 5.19 -15.99
N ALA A 124 -5.07 5.82 -16.84
CA ALA A 124 -6.52 5.69 -16.77
C ALA A 124 -6.98 4.24 -16.98
N SER A 125 -6.38 3.51 -17.91
CA SER A 125 -6.70 2.10 -18.16
C SER A 125 -6.29 1.19 -16.99
N GLN A 126 -5.10 1.39 -16.42
CA GLN A 126 -4.64 0.67 -15.22
C GLN A 126 -5.51 0.98 -14.00
N SER A 127 -5.89 2.25 -13.83
CA SER A 127 -6.77 2.68 -12.74
C SER A 127 -8.16 2.06 -12.87
N PHE A 128 -8.70 1.98 -14.09
CA PHE A 128 -9.96 1.31 -14.35
C PHE A 128 -9.88 -0.20 -14.06
N GLN A 129 -8.81 -0.88 -14.47
CA GLN A 129 -8.60 -2.30 -14.16
C GLN A 129 -8.49 -2.54 -12.65
N SER A 130 -7.78 -1.64 -11.93
CA SER A 130 -7.68 -1.70 -10.48
C SER A 130 -9.03 -1.49 -9.81
N PHE A 131 -9.83 -0.54 -10.29
CA PHE A 131 -11.18 -0.31 -9.78
C PHE A 131 -12.11 -1.50 -10.05
N GLN A 132 -12.04 -2.08 -11.25
CA GLN A 132 -12.81 -3.26 -11.60
C GLN A 132 -12.47 -4.43 -10.68
N LYS A 133 -11.18 -4.68 -10.44
CA LYS A 133 -10.75 -5.73 -9.51
C LYS A 133 -11.26 -5.49 -8.08
N GLN A 134 -11.18 -4.26 -7.57
CA GLN A 134 -11.73 -3.92 -6.25
C GLN A 134 -13.24 -4.13 -6.17
N LEU A 135 -13.96 -3.83 -7.25
CA LEU A 135 -15.40 -4.03 -7.32
C LEU A 135 -15.74 -5.52 -7.34
N ASP A 136 -15.01 -6.33 -8.11
CA ASP A 136 -15.14 -7.78 -8.16
C ASP A 136 -14.85 -8.41 -6.79
N ASP A 137 -13.75 -8.03 -6.14
CA ASP A 137 -13.39 -8.49 -4.79
C ASP A 137 -14.49 -8.14 -3.76
N LEU A 138 -15.10 -6.96 -3.86
CA LEU A 138 -16.17 -6.53 -2.95
C LEU A 138 -17.47 -7.30 -3.20
N VAL A 139 -17.80 -7.57 -4.47
CA VAL A 139 -18.93 -8.42 -4.86
C VAL A 139 -18.72 -9.85 -4.32
N GLU A 140 -17.52 -10.41 -4.48
CA GLU A 140 -17.19 -11.75 -4.01
C GLU A 140 -17.28 -11.84 -2.47
N GLN A 141 -16.65 -10.91 -1.73
CA GLN A 141 -16.75 -10.87 -0.28
C GLN A 141 -18.20 -10.72 0.22
N ARG A 142 -19.02 -9.96 -0.50
CA ARG A 142 -20.44 -9.80 -0.14
C ARG A 142 -21.23 -11.07 -0.44
N ALA A 143 -20.95 -11.73 -1.56
CA ALA A 143 -21.55 -13.01 -1.90
C ALA A 143 -21.18 -14.08 -0.87
N GLU A 144 -19.90 -14.21 -0.50
CA GLU A 144 -19.44 -15.14 0.53
C GLU A 144 -20.13 -14.89 1.87
N LYS A 145 -20.22 -13.63 2.32
CA LYS A 145 -20.91 -13.29 3.57
C LYS A 145 -22.40 -13.63 3.53
N LEU A 146 -23.06 -13.43 2.40
CA LEU A 146 -24.46 -13.81 2.24
C LEU A 146 -24.60 -15.33 2.31
N VAL A 147 -23.79 -16.07 1.55
CA VAL A 147 -23.80 -17.54 1.56
C VAL A 147 -23.52 -18.07 2.97
N GLU A 148 -22.54 -17.53 3.70
CA GLU A 148 -22.23 -17.94 5.07
C GLU A 148 -23.41 -17.69 6.03
N GLN A 149 -24.07 -16.52 5.92
CA GLN A 149 -25.26 -16.21 6.71
C GLN A 149 -26.43 -17.15 6.40
N GLU A 150 -26.67 -17.43 5.12
CA GLU A 150 -27.73 -18.32 4.67
C GLU A 150 -27.49 -19.76 5.12
N VAL A 151 -26.26 -20.26 4.94
CA VAL A 151 -25.84 -21.58 5.42
C VAL A 151 -25.99 -21.68 6.93
N LYS A 152 -25.60 -20.65 7.69
CA LYS A 152 -25.75 -20.64 9.16
C LYS A 152 -27.21 -20.70 9.59
N LEU A 153 -28.11 -20.02 8.89
CA LEU A 153 -29.56 -20.10 9.16
C LEU A 153 -30.10 -21.51 8.91
N LEU A 154 -29.67 -22.16 7.83
CA LEU A 154 -30.03 -23.55 7.53
C LEU A 154 -29.46 -24.54 8.53
N ILE A 155 -28.18 -24.41 8.91
CA ILE A 155 -27.56 -25.24 9.93
C ILE A 155 -28.29 -25.09 11.27
N ASN A 156 -28.58 -23.86 11.70
CA ASN A 156 -29.32 -23.63 12.95
C ASN A 156 -30.73 -24.24 12.92
N LEU A 157 -31.37 -24.28 11.75
CA LEU A 157 -32.67 -24.93 11.58
C LEU A 157 -32.55 -26.46 11.64
N LEU A 158 -31.46 -27.03 11.11
CA LEU A 158 -31.30 -28.47 10.88
C LEU A 158 -30.41 -29.17 11.93
N SER A 159 -29.89 -28.45 12.93
CA SER A 159 -28.95 -28.96 13.94
C SER A 159 -29.62 -29.50 15.20
N GLY A 160 -30.95 -29.40 15.32
CA GLY A 160 -31.68 -30.02 16.42
C GLY A 160 -31.82 -31.53 16.21
N ASP A 161 -31.95 -32.28 17.32
CA ASP A 161 -32.30 -33.72 17.26
C ASP A 161 -33.77 -33.94 16.87
N ASP A 162 -34.61 -32.93 17.13
CA ASP A 162 -36.05 -32.96 16.88
C ASP A 162 -36.43 -32.20 15.61
N TYR A 163 -37.54 -32.63 15.00
CA TYR A 163 -38.09 -31.97 13.82
C TYR A 163 -38.43 -30.49 14.10
N PRO A 164 -37.96 -29.53 13.28
CA PRO A 164 -38.15 -28.10 13.52
C PRO A 164 -39.61 -27.67 13.46
N ARG A 165 -40.01 -26.66 14.24
CA ARG A 165 -41.41 -26.21 14.23
C ARG A 165 -41.74 -25.55 12.89
N LYS A 166 -42.97 -25.74 12.40
CA LYS A 166 -43.45 -25.11 11.14
C LYS A 166 -43.24 -23.59 11.11
N SER A 167 -43.39 -22.91 12.26
CA SER A 167 -43.14 -21.47 12.39
C SER A 167 -41.67 -21.09 12.19
N GLU A 168 -40.73 -21.95 12.59
CA GLU A 168 -39.29 -21.73 12.42
C GLU A 168 -38.88 -21.98 10.98
N ILE A 169 -39.43 -23.03 10.35
CA ILE A 169 -39.24 -23.32 8.92
C ILE A 169 -39.76 -22.16 8.07
N ALA A 170 -40.97 -21.66 8.33
CA ALA A 170 -41.53 -20.52 7.60
C ALA A 170 -40.68 -19.25 7.78
N ARG A 171 -40.18 -18.98 8.99
CA ARG A 171 -39.31 -17.83 9.27
C ARG A 171 -37.97 -17.91 8.53
N VAL A 172 -37.37 -19.09 8.44
CA VAL A 172 -36.11 -19.29 7.70
C VAL A 172 -36.35 -19.24 6.20
N ALA A 173 -37.45 -19.82 5.71
CA ALA A 173 -37.83 -19.76 4.29
C ALA A 173 -38.04 -18.30 3.83
N ASP A 174 -38.75 -17.49 4.62
CA ASP A 174 -38.97 -16.08 4.33
C ASP A 174 -37.66 -15.27 4.29
N LYS A 175 -36.75 -15.52 5.24
CA LYS A 175 -35.42 -14.87 5.27
C LYS A 175 -34.51 -15.26 4.11
N LEU A 176 -34.62 -16.49 3.60
CA LEU A 176 -33.84 -17.00 2.48
C LEU A 176 -34.55 -16.79 1.13
N ASN A 177 -35.73 -16.17 1.13
CA ASN A 177 -36.60 -16.03 -0.04
C ASN A 177 -36.89 -17.37 -0.75
N LEU A 178 -37.06 -18.43 0.04
CA LEU A 178 -37.37 -19.79 -0.41
C LEU A 178 -38.86 -20.08 -0.22
N LYS A 179 -39.38 -21.06 -0.98
CA LYS A 179 -40.73 -21.58 -0.72
C LYS A 179 -40.72 -22.43 0.55
N THR A 180 -41.66 -22.16 1.45
CA THR A 180 -41.79 -22.90 2.72
C THR A 180 -41.96 -24.40 2.48
N GLU A 181 -42.69 -24.78 1.42
CA GLU A 181 -42.90 -26.17 1.00
C GLU A 181 -41.59 -26.90 0.68
N ASP A 182 -40.67 -26.25 -0.01
CA ASP A 182 -39.38 -26.85 -0.40
C ASP A 182 -38.51 -27.09 0.85
N LEU A 183 -38.50 -26.13 1.77
CA LEU A 183 -37.77 -26.24 3.03
C LEU A 183 -38.39 -27.30 3.97
N MET A 184 -39.72 -27.41 4.01
CA MET A 184 -40.42 -28.48 4.73
C MET A 184 -40.12 -29.87 4.16
N GLN A 185 -40.05 -30.01 2.83
CA GLN A 185 -39.65 -31.27 2.20
C GLN A 185 -38.20 -31.65 2.55
N LEU A 186 -37.29 -30.68 2.56
CA LEU A 186 -35.90 -30.88 2.96
C LEU A 186 -35.80 -31.38 4.41
N CYS A 187 -36.47 -30.70 5.34
CA CYS A 187 -36.52 -31.12 6.75
C CYS A 187 -37.11 -32.54 6.86
N SER A 188 -38.20 -32.81 6.14
CA SER A 188 -38.84 -34.13 6.15
C SER A 188 -37.90 -35.24 5.69
N ARG A 189 -37.08 -35.01 4.65
CA ARG A 189 -36.07 -35.98 4.18
C ARG A 189 -34.94 -36.24 5.17
N ILE A 190 -34.51 -35.22 5.92
CA ILE A 190 -33.39 -35.33 6.87
C ILE A 190 -33.83 -36.09 8.13
N TYR A 191 -34.93 -35.67 8.74
CA TYR A 191 -35.39 -36.26 10.00
C TYR A 191 -36.13 -37.60 9.83
N SER A 192 -36.67 -37.91 8.65
CA SER A 192 -37.22 -39.25 8.36
C SER A 192 -36.14 -40.33 8.32
N LYS A 193 -34.91 -40.00 7.90
CA LYS A 193 -33.76 -40.92 7.92
C LYS A 193 -33.10 -41.08 9.28
N SER A 194 -33.38 -40.19 10.25
CA SER A 194 -32.78 -40.25 11.59
C SER A 194 -33.42 -41.28 12.54
N ARG A 195 -34.52 -41.94 12.12
CA ARG A 195 -35.29 -42.91 12.91
C ARG A 195 -35.10 -44.38 12.47
N GLU A 196 -34.17 -44.65 11.56
CA GLU A 196 -33.69 -46.02 11.24
C GLU A 196 -32.34 -46.26 11.93
#